data_AF-A0A377GNF5-F1
#
_entry.id   AF-A0A377GNF5-F1
#
_cell.length_a   1.000
_cell.length_b   1.000
_cell.length_c   1.000
_cell.angle_alpha   90.00
_cell.angle_beta   90.00
_cell.angle_gamma   90.00
#
_symmetry.space_group_name_H-M   'P 1'
#
loop_
_entity.id
_entity.type
_entity.pdbx_description
1 polymer ?
#
loop_
_entity_poly.entity_id
_entity_poly.type
_entity_poly.pdbx_seq_one_letter_code
_entity_poly.pdbx_strand_id
1 'polypeptide(L)'
;MTRLEELIYSLTAVIVRYHDSQPKVKKLVSETNEELLREKSLIRAKEIIQNKEVHFKIRLNELIKQCSDSGRRPFLYYILHEITSLKELLDKTASLESTKLEEYKNQIFQLLVDLRVLLDTPKHKTYRMTYSKSEDTEERTIALSGLKNDGYIGGDLCNSGDILNDSVLRLFNISTQTSNARIGDIAEQICMEHQHALLVPELLEKNALQKKVNSEQEKELGLLTNEQKETHKKLASLTAKERTAIYVFYILFKRMQAKEEKQKTVIEQQQNTIGELRQQISNLAHQVDSKPLNHRFYSPSY
;
A
#
# COMPACT_ATOMS: atom_id res chain seq x y z
N MET A 1 4.97 0.92 -22.72
CA MET A 1 3.85 0.50 -23.57
C MET A 1 3.60 -0.95 -23.22
N THR A 2 2.42 -1.30 -22.73
CA THR A 2 2.13 -2.66 -22.27
C THR A 2 1.73 -3.55 -23.44
N ARG A 3 1.88 -4.87 -23.30
CA ARG A 3 1.39 -5.81 -24.31
C ARG A 3 -0.14 -5.76 -24.53
N LEU A 4 -0.89 -5.26 -23.56
CA LEU A 4 -2.33 -4.98 -23.72
C LEU A 4 -2.56 -3.84 -24.73
N GLU A 5 -1.79 -2.75 -24.63
CA GLU A 5 -1.83 -1.66 -25.60
C GLU A 5 -1.46 -2.17 -26.99
N GLU A 6 -0.41 -2.99 -27.10
CA GLU A 6 -0.01 -3.62 -28.36
C GLU A 6 -1.13 -4.47 -28.96
N LEU A 7 -1.85 -5.25 -28.16
CA LEU A 7 -2.99 -6.05 -28.63
C LEU A 7 -4.11 -5.17 -29.18
N ILE A 8 -4.48 -4.10 -28.47
CA ILE A 8 -5.52 -3.14 -28.88
C ILE A 8 -5.14 -2.47 -30.19
N TYR A 9 -3.91 -1.98 -30.33
CA TYR A 9 -3.45 -1.35 -31.56
C TYR A 9 -3.37 -2.35 -32.72
N SER A 10 -2.97 -3.59 -32.45
CA SER A 10 -2.90 -4.66 -33.45
C SER A 10 -4.28 -5.02 -34.00
N LEU A 11 -5.28 -5.18 -33.12
CA LEU A 11 -6.67 -5.42 -33.51
C LEU A 11 -7.23 -4.22 -34.29
N THR A 12 -6.90 -3.00 -33.87
CA THR A 12 -7.30 -1.78 -34.58
C THR A 12 -6.66 -1.70 -35.96
N ALA A 13 -5.39 -2.11 -36.08
CA ALA A 13 -4.69 -2.19 -37.36
C ALA A 13 -5.33 -3.21 -38.31
N VAL A 14 -5.96 -4.29 -37.82
CA VAL A 14 -6.73 -5.22 -38.65
C VAL A 14 -7.87 -4.50 -39.37
N ILE A 15 -8.64 -3.67 -38.66
CA ILE A 15 -9.74 -2.89 -39.26
C ILE A 15 -9.19 -1.89 -40.30
N VAL A 16 -8.13 -1.17 -39.97
CA VAL A 16 -7.49 -0.18 -40.86
C VAL A 16 -6.94 -0.84 -42.13
N ARG A 17 -6.18 -1.93 -41.99
CA ARG A 17 -5.61 -2.67 -43.13
C ARG A 17 -6.69 -3.30 -43.99
N TYR A 18 -7.74 -3.85 -43.37
CA TYR A 18 -8.84 -4.42 -44.12
C TYR A 18 -9.57 -3.35 -44.92
N HIS A 19 -9.85 -2.20 -44.31
CA HIS A 19 -10.39 -1.04 -45.01
C HIS A 19 -9.51 -0.66 -46.21
N ASP A 20 -8.20 -0.42 -45.99
CA ASP A 20 -7.30 0.04 -47.05
C ASP A 20 -7.06 -1.00 -48.18
N SER A 21 -7.36 -2.27 -47.92
CA SER A 21 -7.36 -3.32 -48.96
C SER A 21 -8.58 -3.27 -49.89
N GLN A 22 -9.61 -2.48 -49.57
CA GLN A 22 -10.81 -2.36 -50.40
C GLN A 22 -10.57 -1.46 -51.63
N PRO A 23 -11.07 -1.83 -52.82
CA PRO A 23 -10.74 -1.12 -54.06
C PRO A 23 -11.40 0.27 -54.21
N LYS A 24 -12.46 0.58 -53.46
CA LYS A 24 -13.27 1.80 -53.61
C LYS A 24 -13.19 2.77 -52.42
N VAL A 25 -12.23 2.59 -51.51
CA VAL A 25 -12.08 3.45 -50.34
C VAL A 25 -10.86 4.34 -50.45
N LYS A 26 -10.90 5.50 -49.78
CA LYS A 26 -9.73 6.37 -49.64
C LYS A 26 -8.80 5.76 -48.60
N LYS A 27 -7.68 5.18 -49.06
CA LYS A 27 -6.69 4.54 -48.19
C LYS A 27 -6.16 5.51 -47.14
N LEU A 28 -6.10 5.05 -45.90
CA LEU A 28 -5.48 5.76 -44.77
C LEU A 28 -3.96 5.63 -44.81
N VAL A 29 -3.47 4.47 -45.27
CA VAL A 29 -2.06 4.18 -45.48
C VAL A 29 -1.85 3.73 -46.92
N SER A 30 -1.14 4.54 -47.70
CA SER A 30 -0.67 4.18 -49.03
C SER A 30 0.81 3.79 -48.94
N GLU A 31 1.09 2.51 -48.75
CA GLU A 31 2.44 1.97 -48.79
C GLU A 31 2.44 0.63 -49.55
N THR A 32 3.50 0.39 -50.31
CA THR A 32 3.62 -0.82 -51.15
C THR A 32 4.50 -1.87 -50.51
N ASN A 33 5.49 -1.45 -49.71
CA ASN A 33 6.30 -2.38 -48.92
C ASN A 33 5.49 -2.92 -47.73
N GLU A 34 5.38 -4.25 -47.60
CA GLU A 34 4.57 -4.88 -46.55
C GLU A 34 5.04 -4.57 -45.12
N GLU A 35 6.34 -4.48 -44.87
CA GLU A 35 6.88 -4.18 -43.54
C GLU A 35 6.54 -2.74 -43.13
N LEU A 36 6.80 -1.79 -44.03
CA LEU A 36 6.47 -0.38 -43.82
C LEU A 36 4.95 -0.16 -43.75
N LEU A 37 4.17 -0.94 -44.50
CA LEU A 37 2.72 -0.92 -44.42
C LEU A 37 2.25 -1.35 -43.03
N ARG A 38 2.80 -2.44 -42.47
CA ARG A 38 2.48 -2.90 -41.11
C ARG A 38 2.80 -1.84 -40.08
N GLU A 39 4.00 -1.26 -40.13
CA GLU A 39 4.42 -0.21 -39.20
C GLU A 39 3.51 1.03 -39.28
N LYS A 40 3.28 1.55 -40.49
CA LYS A 40 2.42 2.72 -40.70
C LYS A 40 0.97 2.45 -40.32
N SER A 41 0.45 1.26 -40.58
CA SER A 41 -0.90 0.87 -40.12
C SER A 41 -0.99 0.81 -38.60
N LEU A 42 0.05 0.34 -37.91
CA LEU A 42 0.10 0.33 -36.45
C LEU A 42 0.19 1.75 -35.87
N ILE A 43 0.96 2.64 -36.51
CA ILE A 43 1.01 4.07 -36.14
C ILE A 43 -0.37 4.71 -36.30
N ARG A 44 -1.05 4.50 -37.43
CA ARG A 44 -2.43 5.00 -37.62
C ARG A 44 -3.41 4.40 -36.61
N ALA A 45 -3.25 3.13 -36.26
CA ALA A 45 -4.07 2.49 -35.24
C ALA A 45 -3.87 3.15 -33.86
N LYS A 46 -2.62 3.46 -33.48
CA LYS A 46 -2.31 4.23 -32.26
C LYS A 46 -2.96 5.60 -32.28
N GLU A 47 -2.83 6.33 -33.38
CA GLU A 47 -3.44 7.67 -33.53
C GLU A 47 -4.96 7.62 -33.38
N ILE A 48 -5.64 6.62 -33.96
CA ILE A 48 -7.10 6.48 -33.84
C ILE A 48 -7.53 6.22 -32.39
N ILE A 49 -6.81 5.35 -31.67
CA ILE A 49 -7.16 4.99 -30.28
C ILE A 49 -6.83 6.12 -29.30
N GLN A 50 -5.77 6.89 -29.55
CA GLN A 50 -5.34 7.99 -28.67
C GLN A 50 -6.01 9.33 -28.99
N ASN A 51 -6.82 9.40 -30.05
CA ASN A 51 -7.48 10.63 -30.47
C ASN A 51 -8.48 11.13 -29.40
N LYS A 52 -8.32 12.39 -28.98
CA LYS A 52 -9.20 13.04 -27.99
C LYS A 52 -10.40 13.76 -28.60
N GLU A 53 -10.35 14.10 -29.87
CA GLU A 53 -11.40 14.85 -30.57
C GLU A 53 -12.52 13.94 -31.08
N VAL A 54 -12.15 12.77 -31.63
CA VAL A 54 -13.10 11.79 -32.16
C VAL A 54 -12.92 10.47 -31.44
N HIS A 55 -14.00 10.00 -30.79
CA HIS A 55 -13.99 8.72 -30.08
C HIS A 55 -13.69 7.57 -31.05
N PHE A 56 -12.71 6.72 -30.71
CA PHE A 56 -12.23 5.64 -31.58
C PHE A 56 -13.36 4.74 -32.11
N LYS A 57 -14.35 4.42 -31.26
CA LYS A 57 -15.53 3.62 -31.64
C LYS A 57 -16.31 4.22 -32.83
N ILE A 58 -16.48 5.54 -32.85
CA ILE A 58 -17.15 6.25 -33.95
C ILE A 58 -16.29 6.12 -35.21
N ARG A 59 -15.00 6.44 -35.10
CA ARG A 59 -14.07 6.43 -36.22
C ARG A 59 -13.95 5.04 -36.86
N LEU A 60 -13.77 3.99 -36.06
CA LEU A 60 -13.66 2.62 -36.56
C LEU A 60 -14.98 2.13 -37.18
N ASN A 61 -16.13 2.52 -36.61
CA ASN A 61 -17.42 2.19 -37.20
C ASN A 61 -17.61 2.84 -38.58
N GLU A 62 -17.18 4.09 -38.77
CA GLU A 62 -17.16 4.74 -40.09
C GLU A 62 -16.32 3.96 -41.11
N LEU A 63 -15.12 3.52 -40.72
CA LEU A 63 -14.25 2.72 -41.60
C LEU A 63 -14.92 1.38 -41.98
N ILE A 64 -15.56 0.71 -41.03
CA ILE A 64 -16.28 -0.54 -41.28
C ILE A 64 -17.45 -0.32 -42.25
N LYS A 65 -18.20 0.79 -42.09
CA LYS A 65 -19.32 1.14 -42.98
C LYS A 65 -18.86 1.42 -44.42
N GLN A 66 -17.68 2.00 -44.59
CA GLN A 66 -17.07 2.25 -45.91
C GLN A 66 -16.59 0.97 -46.60
N CYS A 67 -16.38 -0.11 -45.86
CA CYS A 67 -16.00 -1.41 -46.44
C CYS A 67 -17.15 -2.01 -47.26
N SER A 68 -16.79 -2.74 -48.33
CA SER A 68 -17.76 -3.47 -49.15
C SER A 68 -18.48 -4.56 -48.34
N ASP A 69 -19.72 -4.88 -48.71
CA ASP A 69 -20.54 -5.89 -48.03
C ASP A 69 -20.18 -7.33 -48.42
N SER A 70 -18.90 -7.66 -48.33
CA SER A 70 -18.31 -8.96 -48.68
C SER A 70 -18.58 -10.05 -47.62
N GLY A 71 -19.58 -9.86 -46.75
CA GLY A 71 -19.85 -10.75 -45.60
C GLY A 71 -18.84 -10.65 -44.46
N ARG A 72 -17.85 -9.73 -44.54
CA ARG A 72 -16.81 -9.55 -43.52
C ARG A 72 -17.08 -8.44 -42.50
N ARG A 73 -18.12 -7.64 -42.71
CA ARG A 73 -18.58 -6.63 -41.73
C ARG A 73 -18.88 -7.23 -40.34
N PRO A 74 -19.55 -8.38 -40.21
CA PRO A 74 -19.77 -9.00 -38.90
C PRO A 74 -18.47 -9.30 -38.15
N PHE A 75 -17.44 -9.76 -38.86
CA PHE A 75 -16.12 -9.99 -38.29
C PHE A 75 -15.45 -8.69 -37.82
N LEU A 76 -15.51 -7.62 -38.61
CA LEU A 76 -14.94 -6.33 -38.20
C LEU A 76 -15.68 -5.71 -37.02
N TYR A 77 -17.01 -5.87 -36.95
CA TYR A 77 -17.79 -5.43 -35.80
C TYR A 77 -17.49 -6.26 -34.55
N TYR A 78 -17.20 -7.55 -34.70
CA TYR A 78 -16.65 -8.36 -33.61
C TYR A 78 -15.31 -7.80 -33.12
N ILE A 79 -14.35 -7.56 -34.00
CA ILE A 79 -13.06 -6.98 -33.61
C ILE A 79 -13.24 -5.61 -32.94
N LEU A 80 -14.14 -4.75 -33.43
CA LEU A 80 -14.45 -3.45 -32.82
C LEU A 80 -15.02 -3.58 -31.40
N HIS A 81 -15.89 -4.57 -31.18
CA HIS A 81 -16.41 -4.86 -29.85
C HIS A 81 -15.27 -5.24 -28.89
N GLU A 82 -14.42 -6.18 -29.31
CA GLU A 82 -13.29 -6.64 -28.49
C GLU A 82 -12.29 -5.51 -28.19
N ILE A 83 -12.00 -4.64 -29.17
CA ILE A 83 -11.22 -3.42 -28.95
C ILE A 83 -11.86 -2.54 -27.88
N THR A 84 -13.19 -2.39 -27.90
CA THR A 84 -13.91 -1.55 -26.94
C THR A 84 -13.79 -2.12 -25.53
N SER A 85 -14.04 -3.41 -25.35
CA SER A 85 -13.92 -4.09 -24.05
C SER A 85 -12.49 -4.07 -23.51
N LEU A 86 -11.48 -4.28 -24.36
CA LEU A 86 -10.07 -4.19 -23.95
C LEU A 86 -9.64 -2.76 -23.64
N LYS A 87 -10.22 -1.76 -24.31
CA LYS A 87 -9.95 -0.34 -24.02
C LYS A 87 -10.47 0.06 -22.65
N GLU A 88 -11.64 -0.45 -22.25
CA GLU A 88 -12.18 -0.27 -20.89
C GLU A 88 -11.22 -0.80 -19.82
N LEU A 89 -10.55 -1.92 -20.08
CA LEU A 89 -9.49 -2.44 -19.21
C LEU A 89 -8.26 -1.54 -19.18
N LEU A 90 -7.83 -1.05 -20.35
CA LEU A 90 -6.67 -0.18 -20.47
C LEU A 90 -6.88 1.17 -19.76
N ASP A 91 -8.09 1.73 -19.81
CA ASP A 91 -8.41 3.02 -19.20
C ASP A 91 -8.53 2.99 -17.67
N LYS A 92 -8.52 1.81 -17.06
CA LYS A 92 -8.48 1.68 -15.59
C LYS A 92 -7.14 2.17 -15.07
N THR A 93 -7.20 3.13 -14.15
CA THR A 93 -6.03 3.74 -13.50
C THR A 93 -5.65 3.09 -12.18
N ALA A 94 -6.54 2.26 -11.62
CA ALA A 94 -6.34 1.57 -10.36
C ALA A 94 -6.09 0.07 -10.58
N SER A 95 -5.29 -0.54 -9.71
CA SER A 95 -5.04 -1.98 -9.72
C SER A 95 -6.34 -2.78 -9.63
N LEU A 96 -6.40 -3.87 -10.40
CA LEU A 96 -7.58 -4.73 -10.49
C LEU A 96 -7.67 -5.68 -9.30
N GLU A 97 -8.90 -5.94 -8.86
CA GLU A 97 -9.20 -7.05 -7.95
C GLU A 97 -8.92 -8.39 -8.62
N SER A 98 -8.54 -9.40 -7.83
CA SER A 98 -8.15 -10.72 -8.34
C SER A 98 -9.23 -11.39 -9.19
N THR A 99 -10.52 -11.20 -8.86
CA THR A 99 -11.65 -11.78 -9.59
C THR A 99 -11.79 -11.14 -10.97
N LYS A 100 -11.77 -9.81 -11.04
CA LYS A 100 -11.83 -9.06 -12.30
C LYS A 100 -10.62 -9.34 -13.18
N LEU A 101 -9.42 -9.46 -12.59
CA LEU A 101 -8.22 -9.81 -13.34
C LEU A 101 -8.36 -11.19 -14.01
N GLU A 102 -8.93 -12.16 -13.30
CA GLU A 102 -9.18 -13.50 -13.84
C GLU A 102 -10.23 -13.48 -14.96
N GLU A 103 -11.28 -12.68 -14.83
CA GLU A 103 -12.25 -12.46 -15.92
C GLU A 103 -11.57 -11.93 -17.18
N TYR A 104 -10.70 -10.93 -17.05
CA TYR A 104 -9.95 -10.37 -18.18
C TYR A 104 -8.94 -11.35 -18.79
N LYS A 105 -8.26 -12.15 -17.96
CA LYS A 105 -7.38 -13.24 -18.44
C LYS A 105 -8.18 -14.22 -19.31
N ASN A 106 -9.33 -14.66 -18.83
CA ASN A 106 -10.21 -15.57 -19.57
C ASN A 106 -10.73 -14.94 -20.86
N GLN A 107 -11.06 -13.65 -20.82
CA GLN A 107 -11.51 -12.90 -21.99
C GLN A 107 -10.43 -12.86 -23.09
N ILE A 108 -9.20 -12.46 -22.76
CA ILE A 108 -8.09 -12.39 -23.72
C ILE A 108 -7.70 -13.78 -24.21
N PHE A 109 -7.70 -14.77 -23.33
CA PHE A 109 -7.48 -16.16 -23.69
C PHE A 109 -8.50 -16.63 -24.74
N GLN A 110 -9.79 -16.44 -24.47
CA GLN A 110 -10.87 -16.83 -25.36
C GLN A 110 -10.78 -16.11 -26.71
N LEU A 111 -10.51 -14.81 -26.71
CA LEU A 111 -10.28 -14.03 -27.92
C LEU A 111 -9.17 -14.64 -28.79
N LEU A 112 -7.99 -14.91 -28.21
CA LEU A 112 -6.85 -15.44 -28.97
C LEU A 112 -7.11 -16.87 -29.47
N VAL A 113 -7.79 -17.70 -28.68
CA VAL A 113 -8.23 -19.04 -29.10
C VAL A 113 -9.21 -18.94 -30.26
N ASP A 114 -10.23 -18.09 -30.15
CA ASP A 114 -11.26 -17.95 -31.17
C ASP A 114 -10.69 -17.41 -32.49
N LEU A 115 -9.78 -16.42 -32.43
CA LEU A 115 -9.08 -15.92 -33.62
C LEU A 115 -8.22 -17.01 -34.27
N ARG A 116 -7.52 -17.84 -33.49
CA ARG A 116 -6.75 -18.99 -34.02
C ARG A 116 -7.66 -20.01 -34.68
N VAL A 117 -8.78 -20.38 -34.06
CA VAL A 117 -9.73 -21.36 -34.61
C VAL A 117 -10.39 -20.82 -35.88
N LEU A 118 -10.72 -19.52 -35.91
CA LEU A 118 -11.31 -18.88 -37.08
C LEU A 118 -10.36 -18.88 -38.29
N LEU A 119 -9.05 -18.76 -38.07
CA LEU A 119 -8.04 -18.91 -39.12
C LEU A 119 -7.95 -20.31 -39.71
N ASP A 120 -8.13 -21.35 -38.90
CA ASP A 120 -8.12 -22.73 -39.40
C ASP A 120 -9.47 -23.18 -39.97
N THR A 121 -10.53 -22.42 -39.72
CA THR A 121 -11.88 -22.70 -40.22
C THR A 121 -12.02 -22.34 -41.71
N PRO A 122 -12.48 -23.29 -42.56
CA PRO A 122 -12.89 -23.07 -43.94
C PRO A 122 -13.89 -21.93 -44.16
N LYS A 123 -13.79 -21.18 -45.27
CA LYS A 123 -14.70 -20.07 -45.60
C LYS A 123 -16.18 -20.48 -45.67
N HIS A 124 -16.47 -21.65 -46.22
CA HIS A 124 -17.83 -22.18 -46.31
C HIS A 124 -18.39 -22.64 -44.96
N LYS A 125 -17.55 -22.75 -43.91
CA LYS A 125 -17.97 -23.10 -42.55
C LYS A 125 -18.05 -21.86 -41.68
N THR A 126 -18.89 -21.94 -40.66
CA THR A 126 -19.01 -20.92 -39.63
C THR A 126 -18.48 -21.45 -38.31
N TYR A 127 -17.83 -20.56 -37.57
CA TYR A 127 -17.41 -20.79 -36.19
C TYR A 127 -18.22 -19.86 -35.29
N ARG A 128 -18.68 -20.38 -34.15
CA ARG A 128 -19.43 -19.59 -33.16
C ARG A 128 -18.45 -18.98 -32.19
N MET A 129 -18.38 -17.66 -32.17
CA MET A 129 -17.58 -16.88 -31.24
C MET A 129 -18.50 -16.24 -30.22
N THR A 130 -18.01 -16.09 -29.00
CA THR A 130 -18.71 -15.40 -27.92
C THR A 130 -18.16 -13.99 -27.82
N TYR A 131 -19.04 -12.99 -27.79
CA TYR A 131 -18.66 -11.62 -27.48
C TYR A 131 -18.23 -11.54 -26.02
N SER A 132 -17.16 -10.79 -25.77
CA SER A 132 -16.75 -10.52 -24.40
C SER A 132 -17.84 -9.84 -23.59
N LYS A 133 -17.94 -10.15 -22.31
CA LYS A 133 -18.89 -9.47 -21.43
C LYS A 133 -18.34 -8.06 -21.12
N SER A 134 -19.09 -7.03 -21.49
CA SER A 134 -18.87 -5.65 -21.03
C SER A 134 -20.06 -5.22 -20.18
N GLU A 135 -19.91 -4.19 -19.35
CA GLU A 135 -20.93 -3.71 -18.40
C GLU A 135 -22.29 -3.42 -19.09
N ASP A 136 -22.27 -3.07 -20.38
CA ASP A 136 -23.45 -2.71 -21.17
C ASP A 136 -23.94 -3.81 -22.14
N THR A 137 -23.32 -5.00 -22.17
CA THR A 137 -23.60 -6.00 -23.23
C THR A 137 -23.80 -7.40 -22.66
N GLU A 138 -25.01 -7.95 -22.88
CA GLU A 138 -25.30 -9.36 -22.59
C GLU A 138 -24.39 -10.30 -23.40
N GLU A 139 -24.13 -11.48 -22.83
CA GLU A 139 -23.37 -12.54 -23.50
C GLU A 139 -24.09 -12.94 -24.79
N ARG A 140 -23.48 -12.59 -25.93
CA ARG A 140 -24.03 -12.85 -27.25
C ARG A 140 -23.05 -13.70 -28.04
N THR A 141 -23.58 -14.69 -28.76
CA THR A 141 -22.78 -15.48 -29.69
C THR A 141 -23.00 -15.00 -31.11
N ILE A 142 -21.93 -14.95 -31.91
CA ILE A 142 -21.97 -14.64 -33.33
C ILE A 142 -21.37 -15.78 -34.14
N ALA A 143 -22.05 -16.16 -35.23
CA ALA A 143 -21.51 -17.11 -36.19
C ALA A 143 -20.73 -16.34 -37.26
N LEU A 144 -19.42 -16.54 -37.32
CA LEU A 144 -18.54 -15.91 -38.30
C LEU A 144 -18.03 -16.95 -39.30
N SER A 145 -17.99 -16.58 -40.58
CA SER A 145 -17.39 -17.41 -41.63
C SER A 145 -15.88 -17.55 -41.41
N GLY A 146 -15.37 -18.75 -41.62
CA GLY A 146 -13.94 -19.04 -41.51
C GLY A 146 -13.07 -18.20 -42.45
N LEU A 147 -11.76 -18.16 -42.16
CA LEU A 147 -10.77 -17.33 -42.86
C LEU A 147 -9.82 -18.12 -43.77
N LYS A 148 -9.96 -19.45 -43.83
CA LYS A 148 -9.19 -20.35 -44.69
C LYS A 148 -9.85 -20.51 -46.06
N ASN A 149 -9.08 -20.41 -47.14
CA ASN A 149 -9.60 -20.67 -48.48
C ASN A 149 -9.75 -22.18 -48.73
N ASP A 150 -10.81 -22.56 -49.44
CA ASP A 150 -11.19 -23.96 -49.69
C ASP A 150 -10.71 -24.47 -51.06
N GLY A 151 -9.71 -23.80 -51.65
CA GLY A 151 -9.22 -24.08 -52.99
C GLY A 151 -8.55 -25.46 -53.12
N TYR A 152 -8.68 -26.06 -54.31
CA TYR A 152 -8.12 -27.38 -54.68
C TYR A 152 -6.58 -27.45 -54.59
N ILE A 153 -5.91 -26.30 -54.50
CA ILE A 153 -4.48 -26.16 -54.23
C ILE A 153 -4.38 -25.50 -52.85
N GLY A 154 -4.11 -26.34 -51.85
CA GLY A 154 -4.10 -26.10 -50.41
C GLY A 154 -4.04 -24.66 -49.86
N GLY A 155 -4.89 -24.43 -48.86
CA GLY A 155 -4.43 -24.04 -47.52
C GLY A 155 -4.18 -22.56 -47.24
N ASP A 156 -4.19 -21.69 -48.25
CA ASP A 156 -3.91 -20.27 -48.03
C ASP A 156 -5.06 -19.55 -47.30
N LEU A 157 -4.69 -18.55 -46.49
CA LEU A 157 -5.65 -17.68 -45.83
C LEU A 157 -6.27 -16.71 -46.84
N CYS A 158 -7.46 -16.23 -46.52
CA CYS A 158 -8.03 -15.10 -47.25
C CYS A 158 -7.40 -13.79 -46.80
N ASN A 159 -7.59 -12.72 -47.57
CA ASN A 159 -7.07 -11.38 -47.22
C ASN A 159 -7.38 -10.97 -45.76
N SER A 160 -8.59 -11.20 -45.26
CA SER A 160 -8.93 -10.92 -43.85
C SER A 160 -8.14 -11.81 -42.87
N GLY A 161 -7.87 -13.06 -43.25
CA GLY A 161 -7.07 -14.01 -42.49
C GLY A 161 -5.58 -13.66 -42.50
N ASP A 162 -5.01 -13.27 -43.65
CA ASP A 162 -3.62 -12.83 -43.74
C ASP A 162 -3.39 -11.58 -42.88
N ILE A 163 -4.28 -10.60 -42.99
CA ILE A 163 -4.22 -9.39 -42.17
C ILE A 163 -4.29 -9.73 -40.67
N LEU A 164 -5.21 -10.60 -40.26
CA LEU A 164 -5.35 -11.02 -38.86
C LEU A 164 -4.11 -11.79 -38.35
N ASN A 165 -3.64 -12.75 -39.14
CA ASN A 165 -2.49 -13.57 -38.79
C ASN A 165 -1.22 -12.73 -38.66
N ASP A 166 -0.98 -11.82 -39.60
CA ASP A 166 0.19 -10.95 -39.61
C ASP A 166 0.14 -9.87 -38.53
N SER A 167 -1.01 -9.22 -38.35
CA SER A 167 -1.12 -8.08 -37.43
C SER A 167 -1.28 -8.51 -35.98
N VAL A 168 -1.90 -9.66 -35.71
CA VAL A 168 -2.20 -10.09 -34.34
C VAL A 168 -1.44 -11.37 -33.99
N LEU A 169 -1.78 -12.51 -34.60
CA LEU A 169 -1.29 -13.80 -34.09
C LEU A 169 0.23 -13.95 -34.16
N ARG A 170 0.85 -13.59 -35.29
CA ARG A 170 2.32 -13.60 -35.43
C ARG A 170 3.02 -12.68 -34.43
N LEU A 171 2.45 -11.51 -34.14
CA LEU A 171 3.02 -10.56 -33.17
C LEU A 171 3.08 -11.18 -31.75
N PHE A 172 2.09 -11.99 -31.39
CA PHE A 172 2.04 -12.70 -30.12
C PHE A 172 2.67 -14.10 -30.17
N ASN A 173 3.36 -14.46 -31.25
CA ASN A 173 3.95 -15.78 -31.50
C ASN A 173 2.92 -16.93 -31.44
N ILE A 174 1.71 -16.67 -31.95
CA ILE A 174 0.63 -17.63 -32.07
C ILE A 174 0.54 -18.09 -33.52
N SER A 175 0.44 -19.39 -33.70
CA SER A 175 0.19 -20.07 -34.97
C SER A 175 -1.03 -20.97 -34.83
N THR A 176 -1.49 -21.55 -35.94
CA THR A 176 -2.60 -22.52 -35.92
C THR A 176 -2.30 -23.77 -35.09
N GLN A 177 -1.02 -24.09 -34.88
CA GLN A 177 -0.56 -25.26 -34.10
C GLN A 177 -0.24 -24.93 -32.63
N THR A 178 -0.26 -23.64 -32.24
CA THR A 178 0.05 -23.23 -30.87
C THR A 178 -0.99 -23.82 -29.91
N SER A 179 -0.54 -24.48 -28.83
CA SER A 179 -1.44 -25.12 -27.86
C SER A 179 -2.24 -24.12 -27.04
N ASN A 180 -3.41 -24.54 -26.52
CA ASN A 180 -4.21 -23.69 -25.63
C ASN A 180 -3.44 -23.29 -24.37
N ALA A 181 -2.64 -24.19 -23.79
CA ALA A 181 -1.80 -23.87 -22.63
C ALA A 181 -0.88 -22.67 -22.92
N ARG A 182 -0.23 -22.67 -24.09
CA ARG A 182 0.66 -21.57 -24.47
C ARG A 182 -0.08 -20.25 -24.70
N ILE A 183 -1.30 -20.31 -25.23
CA ILE A 183 -2.17 -19.13 -25.38
C ILE A 183 -2.60 -18.61 -24.01
N GLY A 184 -2.85 -19.51 -23.05
CA GLY A 184 -3.10 -19.18 -21.65
C GLY A 184 -1.94 -18.38 -21.04
N ASP A 185 -0.70 -18.86 -21.20
CA ASP A 185 0.49 -18.14 -20.72
C ASP A 185 0.60 -16.73 -21.33
N ILE A 186 0.28 -16.58 -22.62
CA ILE A 186 0.34 -15.29 -23.31
C ILE A 186 -0.73 -14.34 -22.76
N ALA A 187 -1.97 -14.82 -22.59
CA ALA A 187 -3.06 -14.04 -22.02
C ALA A 187 -2.74 -13.61 -20.57
N GLU A 188 -2.20 -14.53 -19.76
CA GLU A 188 -1.74 -14.23 -18.42
C GLU A 188 -0.63 -13.17 -18.43
N GLN A 189 0.37 -13.31 -19.30
CA GLN A 189 1.45 -12.34 -19.40
C GLN A 189 0.93 -10.94 -19.76
N ILE A 190 0.00 -10.83 -20.72
CA ILE A 190 -0.63 -9.56 -21.11
C ILE A 190 -1.32 -8.90 -19.91
N CYS A 191 -2.14 -9.67 -19.18
CA CYS A 191 -2.87 -9.16 -18.01
C CYS A 191 -1.95 -8.78 -16.85
N MET A 192 -0.97 -9.62 -16.53
CA MET A 192 -0.05 -9.38 -15.41
C MET A 192 0.87 -8.19 -15.67
N GLU A 193 1.31 -7.99 -16.91
CA GLU A 193 2.11 -6.81 -17.28
C GLU A 193 1.32 -5.51 -17.08
N HIS A 194 0.04 -5.48 -17.51
CA HIS A 194 -0.85 -4.35 -17.26
C HIS A 194 -1.11 -4.15 -15.76
N GLN A 195 -1.39 -5.23 -15.03
CA GLN A 195 -1.60 -5.16 -13.57
C GLN A 195 -0.37 -4.63 -12.84
N HIS A 196 0.83 -5.07 -13.22
CA HIS A 196 2.08 -4.57 -12.63
C HIS A 196 2.33 -3.09 -12.98
N ALA A 197 2.00 -2.66 -14.20
CA ALA A 197 2.11 -1.26 -14.58
C ALA A 197 1.25 -0.34 -13.70
N LEU A 198 0.12 -0.82 -13.20
CA LEU A 198 -0.76 -0.11 -12.26
C LEU A 198 -0.30 -0.27 -10.80
N LEU A 199 0.00 -1.49 -10.37
CA LEU A 199 0.30 -1.81 -8.97
C LEU A 199 1.64 -1.26 -8.48
N VAL A 200 2.67 -1.25 -9.34
CA VAL A 200 4.02 -0.81 -8.94
C VAL A 200 4.03 0.67 -8.51
N PRO A 201 3.47 1.63 -9.28
CA PRO A 201 3.33 3.01 -8.83
C PRO A 201 2.57 3.15 -7.51
N GLU A 202 1.42 2.46 -7.35
CA GLU A 202 0.62 2.50 -6.12
C GLU A 202 1.42 2.01 -4.90
N LEU A 203 2.19 0.93 -5.05
CA LEU A 203 3.02 0.39 -3.98
C LEU A 203 4.20 1.31 -3.64
N LEU A 204 4.80 1.96 -4.64
CA LEU A 204 5.88 2.93 -4.43
C LEU A 204 5.39 4.15 -3.65
N GLU A 205 4.21 4.68 -3.99
CA GLU A 205 3.61 5.81 -3.28
C GLU A 205 3.27 5.43 -1.83
N LYS A 206 2.62 4.28 -1.62
CA LYS A 206 2.35 3.76 -0.26
C LYS A 206 3.62 3.57 0.55
N ASN A 207 4.68 3.03 -0.06
CA ASN A 207 5.97 2.84 0.61
C ASN A 207 6.62 4.18 1.00
N ALA A 208 6.56 5.18 0.13
CA ALA A 208 7.06 6.52 0.42
C ALA A 208 6.30 7.18 1.57
N LEU A 209 4.96 7.08 1.58
CA LEU A 209 4.13 7.56 2.67
C LEU A 209 4.48 6.86 4.00
N GLN A 210 4.61 5.54 3.97
CA GLN A 210 4.94 4.76 5.16
C GLN A 210 6.34 5.07 5.70
N LYS A 211 7.33 5.32 4.82
CA LYS A 211 8.66 5.80 5.24
C LYS A 211 8.59 7.16 5.94
N LYS A 212 7.74 8.06 5.46
CA LYS A 212 7.55 9.37 6.08
C LYS A 212 6.95 9.23 7.49
N VAL A 213 5.88 8.44 7.62
CA VAL A 213 5.24 8.14 8.91
C VAL A 213 6.22 7.49 9.88
N ASN A 214 6.98 6.49 9.42
CA ASN A 214 7.99 5.84 10.26
C ASN A 214 9.06 6.82 10.75
N SER A 215 9.54 7.72 9.87
CA SER A 215 10.53 8.73 10.27
C SER A 215 9.97 9.76 11.27
N GLU A 216 8.69 10.13 11.15
CA GLU A 216 8.01 10.99 12.12
C GLU A 216 7.86 10.28 13.48
N GLN A 217 7.45 9.01 13.47
CA GLN A 217 7.35 8.19 14.68
C GLN A 217 8.71 7.97 15.37
N GLU A 218 9.78 7.75 14.60
CA GLU A 218 11.14 7.62 15.15
C GLU A 218 11.59 8.92 15.84
N LYS A 219 11.28 10.08 15.26
CA LYS A 219 11.58 11.38 15.88
C LYS A 219 10.80 11.57 17.18
N GLU A 220 9.51 11.26 17.18
CA GLU A 220 8.65 11.38 18.37
C GLU A 220 9.11 10.43 19.49
N LEU A 221 9.42 9.17 19.15
CA LEU A 221 10.03 8.22 20.08
C LEU A 221 11.35 8.73 20.65
N GLY A 222 12.19 9.37 19.82
CA GLY A 222 13.43 10.01 20.27
C GLY A 222 13.20 11.12 21.29
N LEU A 223 12.20 11.98 21.07
CA LEU A 223 11.81 13.04 21.98
C LEU A 223 11.28 12.47 23.31
N LEU A 224 10.34 11.54 23.26
CA LEU A 224 9.78 10.88 24.44
C LEU A 224 10.87 10.15 25.26
N THR A 225 11.80 9.48 24.59
CA THR A 225 12.91 8.80 25.26
C THR A 225 13.84 9.79 25.98
N ASN A 226 14.07 10.97 25.38
CA ASN A 226 14.88 12.02 26.02
C ASN A 226 14.16 12.63 27.22
N GLU A 227 12.86 12.94 27.10
CA GLU A 227 12.03 13.41 28.22
C GLU A 227 11.99 12.38 29.36
N GLN A 228 11.85 11.09 29.04
CA GLN A 228 11.89 10.02 30.02
C GLN A 228 13.25 9.95 30.73
N LYS A 229 14.37 10.10 30.01
CA LYS A 229 15.70 10.16 30.62
C LYS A 229 15.87 11.38 31.53
N GLU A 230 15.36 12.54 31.14
CA GLU A 230 15.42 13.75 31.98
C GLU A 230 14.58 13.62 33.24
N THR A 231 13.35 13.14 33.12
CA THR A 231 12.47 12.90 34.27
C THR A 231 13.08 11.88 35.23
N HIS A 232 13.67 10.80 34.71
CA HIS A 232 14.34 9.79 35.53
C HIS A 232 15.59 10.35 36.25
N LYS A 233 16.36 11.23 35.60
CA LYS A 233 17.49 11.95 36.24
C LYS A 233 17.00 12.88 37.34
N LYS A 234 15.93 13.66 37.09
CA LYS A 234 15.31 14.55 38.08
C LYS A 234 14.83 13.76 39.29
N LEU A 235 14.13 12.65 39.07
CA LEU A 235 13.65 11.75 40.12
C LEU A 235 14.81 11.18 40.94
N ALA A 236 15.86 10.67 40.29
CA ALA A 236 17.03 10.15 40.99
C ALA A 236 17.71 11.22 41.87
N SER A 237 17.79 12.46 41.38
CA SER A 237 18.34 13.59 42.15
C SER A 237 17.48 13.95 43.37
N LEU A 238 16.15 13.90 43.23
CA LEU A 238 15.20 14.14 44.32
C LEU A 238 15.32 13.04 45.38
N THR A 239 15.32 11.77 44.97
CA THR A 239 15.49 10.64 45.89
C THR A 239 16.84 10.70 46.63
N ALA A 240 17.92 11.13 45.99
CA ALA A 240 19.21 11.33 46.65
C ALA A 240 19.16 12.45 47.70
N LYS A 241 18.49 13.57 47.41
CA LYS A 241 18.27 14.66 48.36
C LYS A 241 17.43 14.21 49.55
N GLU A 242 16.33 13.50 49.30
CA GLU A 242 15.46 12.94 50.35
C GLU A 242 16.22 11.98 51.26
N ARG A 243 17.00 11.06 50.71
CA ARG A 243 17.86 10.16 51.51
C ARG A 243 18.84 10.94 52.38
N THR A 244 19.46 11.98 51.83
CA THR A 244 20.40 12.83 52.57
C THR A 244 19.69 13.55 53.71
N ALA A 245 18.50 14.11 53.46
CA ALA A 245 17.70 14.77 54.49
C ALA A 245 17.32 13.79 55.61
N ILE A 246 16.88 12.57 55.28
CA ILE A 246 16.57 11.52 56.26
C ILE A 246 17.80 11.18 57.11
N TYR A 247 18.98 11.04 56.51
CA TYR A 247 20.23 10.81 57.26
C TYR A 247 20.57 11.96 58.21
N VAL A 248 20.42 13.21 57.77
CA VAL A 248 20.64 14.39 58.61
C VAL A 248 19.65 14.42 59.78
N PHE A 249 18.36 14.16 59.52
CA PHE A 249 17.34 14.07 60.57
C PHE A 249 17.67 12.97 61.58
N TYR A 250 18.11 11.80 61.12
CA TYR A 250 18.51 10.71 62.00
C TYR A 250 19.68 11.09 62.92
N ILE A 251 20.70 11.77 62.38
CA ILE A 251 21.84 12.26 63.18
C ILE A 251 21.38 13.29 64.22
N LEU A 252 20.53 14.24 63.83
CA LEU A 252 19.99 15.25 64.73
C LEU A 252 19.15 14.61 65.84
N PHE A 253 18.30 13.64 65.49
CA PHE A 253 17.49 12.87 66.43
C PHE A 253 18.37 12.14 67.45
N LYS A 254 19.43 11.45 67.01
CA LYS A 254 20.40 10.79 67.91
C LYS A 254 21.12 11.75 68.84
N ARG A 255 21.52 12.93 68.34
CA ARG A 255 22.12 13.99 69.18
C ARG A 255 21.13 14.52 70.21
N MET A 256 19.86 14.66 69.84
CA MET A 256 18.80 15.13 70.73
C MET A 256 18.55 14.12 71.86
N GLN A 257 18.42 12.82 71.54
CA GLN A 257 18.33 11.75 72.54
C GLN A 257 19.49 11.78 73.53
N ALA A 258 20.73 11.87 73.04
CA ALA A 258 21.90 11.91 73.92
C ALA A 258 21.93 13.16 74.81
N LYS A 259 21.43 14.31 74.33
CA LYS A 259 21.27 15.51 75.16
C LYS A 259 20.17 15.33 76.21
N GLU A 260 19.04 14.73 75.84
CA GLU A 260 17.93 14.46 76.75
C GLU A 260 18.35 13.50 77.87
N GLU A 261 19.07 12.42 77.54
CA GLU A 261 19.65 11.50 78.53
C GLU A 261 20.59 12.22 79.49
N LYS A 262 21.51 13.05 78.97
CA LYS A 262 22.39 13.87 79.82
C LYS A 262 21.57 14.79 80.73
N GLN A 263 20.53 15.44 80.20
CA GLN A 263 19.66 16.30 81.00
C GLN A 263 18.95 15.51 82.11
N LYS A 264 18.45 14.30 81.82
CA LYS A 264 17.86 13.41 82.84
C LYS A 264 18.85 13.09 83.94
N THR A 265 20.08 12.72 83.60
CA THR A 265 21.12 12.44 84.62
C THR A 265 21.46 13.68 85.47
N VAL A 266 21.48 14.87 84.88
CA VAL A 266 21.71 16.13 85.62
C VAL A 266 20.54 16.44 86.55
N ILE A 267 19.30 16.27 86.08
CA ILE A 267 18.09 16.46 86.91
C ILE A 267 18.11 15.48 88.08
N GLU A 268 18.45 14.22 87.87
CA GLU A 268 18.55 13.20 88.91
C GLU A 268 19.63 13.56 89.95
N GLN A 269 20.82 14.01 89.50
CA GLN A 269 21.85 14.53 90.38
C GLN A 269 21.35 15.72 91.20
N GLN A 270 20.69 16.69 90.57
CA GLN A 270 20.11 17.84 91.26
C GLN A 270 19.05 17.43 92.29
N GLN A 271 18.19 16.46 91.97
CA GLN A 271 17.20 15.93 92.90
C GLN A 271 17.86 15.26 94.11
N ASN A 272 18.92 14.48 93.90
CA ASN A 272 19.69 13.88 94.98
C ASN A 272 20.33 14.96 95.87
N THR A 273 20.98 15.97 95.28
CA THR A 273 21.55 17.09 96.04
C THR A 273 20.49 17.88 96.80
N ILE A 274 19.31 18.12 96.21
CA ILE A 274 18.18 18.75 96.92
C ILE A 274 17.72 17.88 98.08
N GLY A 275 17.66 16.55 97.90
CA GLY A 275 17.34 15.59 98.97
C GLY A 275 18.34 15.66 100.13
N GLU A 276 19.64 15.63 99.82
CA GLU A 276 20.72 15.78 100.80
C GLU A 276 20.64 17.10 101.54
N LEU A 277 20.46 18.22 100.83
CA LEU A 277 20.33 19.55 101.42
C LEU A 277 19.07 19.64 102.31
N ARG A 278 17.94 19.06 101.90
CA ARG A 278 16.72 18.99 102.73
C ARG A 278 16.97 18.19 104.00
N GLN A 279 17.70 17.08 103.92
CA GLN A 279 18.06 16.28 105.08
C GLN A 279 19.01 17.04 106.02
N GLN A 280 19.98 17.77 105.46
CA GLN A 280 20.85 18.67 106.25
C GLN A 280 20.05 19.78 106.93
N ILE A 281 19.12 20.42 106.23
CA ILE A 281 18.22 21.43 106.82
C ILE A 281 17.38 20.81 107.96
N SER A 282 16.84 19.61 107.76
CA SER A 282 16.08 18.90 108.82
C SER A 282 16.96 18.56 110.02
N ASN A 283 18.21 18.14 109.81
CA ASN A 283 19.16 17.85 110.88
C ASN A 283 19.58 19.12 111.64
N LEU A 284 19.78 20.23 110.92
CA LEU A 284 20.07 21.53 111.52
C LEU A 284 18.86 22.09 112.28
N ALA A 285 17.63 21.90 111.78
CA ALA A 285 16.41 22.26 112.49
C ALA A 285 16.24 21.45 113.79
N HIS A 286 16.53 20.14 113.77
CA HIS A 286 16.58 19.33 114.99
C HIS A 286 17.70 19.75 115.96
N GLN A 287 18.83 20.26 115.47
CA GLN A 287 19.87 20.86 116.33
C GLN A 287 19.42 22.18 116.97
N VAL A 288 18.57 22.96 116.32
CA VAL A 288 17.98 24.18 116.88
C VAL A 288 16.92 23.83 117.95
N ASP A 289 16.10 22.80 117.73
CA ASP A 289 15.11 22.32 118.72
C ASP A 289 15.76 21.61 119.94
N SER A 290 17.01 21.13 119.81
CA SER A 290 17.74 20.43 120.89
C SER A 290 18.66 21.32 121.73
N LYS A 291 18.70 22.64 121.49
CA LYS A 291 19.46 23.60 122.33
C LYS A 291 18.52 24.31 123.32
N PRO A 292 18.65 24.06 124.65
CA PRO A 292 17.93 24.87 125.64
C PRO A 292 18.49 26.30 125.66
N LEU A 293 17.59 27.27 125.50
CA LEU A 293 17.79 28.68 125.86
C LEU A 293 18.29 28.76 127.30
N ASN A 294 19.59 28.99 127.48
CA ASN A 294 20.12 29.21 128.81
C ASN A 294 21.40 30.04 128.76
N HIS A 295 21.31 31.31 128.37
CA HIS A 295 22.31 32.30 128.77
C HIS A 295 21.63 33.46 129.50
N ARG A 296 21.93 33.46 130.81
CA ARG A 296 21.49 34.39 131.83
C ARG A 296 22.03 35.79 131.57
N PHE A 297 21.16 36.75 131.84
CA PHE A 297 21.46 38.14 132.12
C PHE A 297 22.60 38.28 133.15
N TYR A 298 23.56 39.13 132.85
CA TYR A 298 24.30 39.90 133.85
C TYR A 298 24.42 41.35 133.38
N SER A 299 23.71 42.21 134.10
CA SER A 299 24.04 43.61 134.36
C SER A 299 24.05 43.75 135.89
N PRO A 300 24.60 44.81 136.49
CA PRO A 300 25.79 45.61 136.17
C PRO A 300 26.66 45.80 137.44
N SER A 301 27.81 46.49 137.35
CA SER A 301 28.27 47.58 138.27
C SER A 301 29.80 47.74 138.32
N TYR A 302 30.26 48.87 137.77
CA TYR A 302 31.29 49.85 138.20
C TYR A 302 32.01 50.46 136.99
#